data_AF-A0A954T648-F1
#
_entry.id   AF-A0A954T648-F1
#
_cell.length_a   1.000
_cell.length_b   1.000
_cell.length_c   1.000
_cell.angle_alpha   90.00
_cell.angle_beta   90.00
_cell.angle_gamma   90.00
#
_symmetry.space_group_name_H-M   'P 1'
#
loop_
_entity.id
_entity.type
_entity.pdbx_description
1 polymer ?
#
loop_
_entity_poly.entity_id
_entity_poly.type
_entity_poly.pdbx_seq_one_letter_code
_entity_poly.pdbx_strand_id
1 'polypeptide(L)'
;MGIGQLSDTELILVVLSLFYLSECICWLPAGAVCLVTSWRRCRFRGAAGFLQNERGGFVCGSPLPTGRTFLCPPPWLDALRALERAAANPPAAATSGAPADGGGDAAENARDGKPAAAGSAAAVSTDEQVEPVEQVESVATASGKLASAPLPSGGEADRFTRLLNHVTDIAAARARVKQYEQAISLTGSLSLGLFLIVFVGGPLLYYTAEQPILLRLAVFLGAGWLYWLLTGLSFFRAHRKLYPAARSERRRRLLMLMFSPAVAMRSRDLLARPLLAGYHPLTAAAALCRPEELSRFAREELLKLKFPLAEEQPVPAVARGELSQEECRERLVQRLEECLAAEGIDPGQLLAAPEQDPDGRSYCPRCSRQSVEPAGHCPDCVEIELLPFPPAADPSAQDDAPVGITANDAEAEARAEAGRANELATPTVTGEASVAGEGSSAG
;
A
#
# COMPACT_ATOMS: atom_id res chain seq x y z
N MET A 1 -11.56 33.05 -22.24
CA MET A 1 -10.95 32.80 -23.56
C MET A 1 -11.60 31.57 -24.14
N GLY A 2 -12.21 31.67 -25.32
CA GLY A 2 -12.73 30.49 -26.02
C GLY A 2 -11.57 29.64 -26.56
N ILE A 3 -11.76 28.32 -26.68
CA ILE A 3 -10.72 27.41 -27.21
C ILE A 3 -10.19 27.87 -28.59
N GLY A 4 -11.02 28.54 -29.40
CA GLY A 4 -10.61 29.09 -30.70
C GLY A 4 -9.69 30.32 -30.65
N GLN A 5 -9.33 30.84 -29.47
CA GLN A 5 -8.37 31.94 -29.31
C GLN A 5 -6.95 31.46 -28.99
N LEU A 6 -6.76 30.16 -28.71
CA LEU A 6 -5.46 29.59 -28.43
C LEU A 6 -4.66 29.42 -29.72
N SER A 7 -3.38 29.78 -29.70
CA SER A 7 -2.44 29.41 -30.74
C SER A 7 -2.27 27.89 -30.82
N ASP A 8 -1.84 27.37 -31.97
CA ASP A 8 -1.58 25.93 -32.14
C ASP A 8 -0.61 25.37 -31.08
N THR A 9 0.37 26.17 -30.66
CA THR A 9 1.35 25.78 -29.63
C THR A 9 0.70 25.69 -28.25
N GLU A 10 -0.14 26.65 -27.89
CA GLU A 10 -0.90 26.62 -26.63
C GLU A 10 -1.87 25.45 -26.60
N LEU A 11 -2.54 25.18 -27.72
CA LEU A 11 -3.42 24.02 -27.85
C LEU A 11 -2.67 22.71 -27.65
N ILE A 12 -1.48 22.54 -28.25
CA ILE A 12 -0.63 21.37 -28.04
C ILE A 12 -0.24 21.24 -26.56
N LEU A 13 0.13 22.33 -25.89
CA LEU A 13 0.49 22.30 -24.46
C LEU A 13 -0.71 21.93 -23.58
N VAL A 14 -1.91 22.42 -23.91
CA VAL A 14 -3.15 22.04 -23.22
C VAL A 14 -3.42 20.55 -23.39
N VAL A 15 -3.32 20.03 -24.62
CA VAL A 15 -3.51 18.61 -24.92
C VAL A 15 -2.49 17.75 -24.16
N LEU A 16 -1.20 18.11 -24.19
CA LEU A 16 -0.15 17.42 -23.44
C LEU A 16 -0.38 17.47 -21.92
N SER A 17 -0.87 18.60 -21.41
CA SER A 17 -1.22 18.75 -19.99
C SER A 17 -2.38 17.84 -19.61
N LEU A 18 -3.41 17.73 -20.45
CA LEU A 18 -4.54 16.83 -20.22
C LEU A 18 -4.11 15.36 -20.21
N PHE A 19 -3.27 14.95 -21.16
CA PHE A 19 -2.68 13.60 -21.16
C PHE A 19 -1.81 13.34 -19.91
N TYR A 20 -1.02 14.32 -19.49
CA TYR A 20 -0.23 14.19 -18.27
C TYR A 20 -1.11 14.06 -17.01
N LEU A 21 -2.18 14.85 -16.93
CA LEU A 21 -3.13 14.81 -15.82
C LEU A 21 -3.96 13.53 -15.80
N SER A 22 -4.33 12.97 -16.96
CA SER A 22 -5.02 11.67 -17.01
C SER A 22 -4.15 10.56 -16.44
N GLU A 23 -2.83 10.60 -16.65
CA GLU A 23 -1.88 9.65 -16.04
C GLU A 23 -1.71 9.83 -14.52
N CYS A 24 -2.15 10.96 -13.96
CA CYS A 24 -2.20 11.19 -12.51
C CYS A 24 -3.45 10.58 -11.86
N ILE A 25 -4.45 10.19 -12.65
CA ILE A 25 -5.67 9.56 -12.19
C ILE A 25 -5.44 8.04 -12.16
N CYS A 26 -5.82 7.39 -11.07
CA CYS A 26 -5.84 5.93 -10.97
C CYS A 26 -7.19 5.44 -10.45
N TRP A 27 -7.63 4.29 -10.96
CA TRP A 27 -8.74 3.57 -10.39
C TRP A 27 -8.29 2.89 -9.10
N LEU A 28 -9.01 3.14 -8.00
CA LEU A 28 -8.80 2.52 -6.70
C LEU A 28 -9.95 1.53 -6.47
N PRO A 29 -9.68 0.21 -6.39
CA PRO A 29 -10.71 -0.78 -6.09
C PRO A 29 -11.43 -0.52 -4.76
N ALA A 30 -12.67 -1.00 -4.62
CA ALA A 30 -13.38 -0.93 -3.35
C ALA A 30 -12.59 -1.61 -2.23
N GLY A 31 -12.54 -0.97 -1.06
CA GLY A 31 -11.75 -1.43 0.09
C GLY A 31 -10.23 -1.25 -0.05
N ALA A 32 -9.72 -0.83 -1.21
CA ALA A 32 -8.32 -0.49 -1.36
C ALA A 32 -8.01 0.88 -0.72
N VAL A 33 -6.77 1.04 -0.27
CA VAL A 33 -6.27 2.29 0.32
C VAL A 33 -5.17 2.84 -0.58
N CYS A 34 -5.27 4.14 -0.88
CA CYS A 34 -4.26 4.87 -1.63
C CYS A 34 -3.46 5.79 -0.71
N LEU A 35 -2.14 5.62 -0.72
CA LEU A 35 -1.18 6.43 0.00
C LEU A 35 -0.45 7.33 -1.01
N VAL A 36 -0.66 8.64 -0.92
CA VAL A 36 -0.02 9.61 -1.81
C VAL A 36 1.06 10.36 -1.04
N THR A 37 2.29 10.29 -1.56
CA THR A 37 3.39 11.10 -1.06
C THR A 37 3.58 12.32 -1.93
N SER A 38 3.59 13.48 -1.29
CA SER A 38 4.09 14.72 -1.89
C SER A 38 5.29 15.17 -1.08
N TRP A 39 6.44 15.21 -1.75
CA TRP A 39 7.75 15.47 -1.14
C TRP A 39 8.09 14.49 -0.01
N ARG A 40 7.89 14.90 1.26
CA ARG A 40 8.16 14.11 2.48
C ARG A 40 6.91 13.84 3.33
N ARG A 41 5.73 14.20 2.85
CA ARG A 41 4.47 13.95 3.56
C ARG A 41 3.71 12.87 2.81
N CYS A 42 3.44 11.76 3.48
CA CYS A 42 2.48 10.76 3.04
C CYS A 42 1.11 11.11 3.59
N ARG A 43 0.06 10.96 2.79
CA ARG A 43 -1.33 11.15 3.19
C ARG A 43 -2.19 10.07 2.58
N PHE A 44 -3.23 9.71 3.31
CA PHE A 44 -4.31 8.87 2.82
C PHE A 44 -5.19 9.64 1.85
N ARG A 45 -5.58 8.98 0.77
CA ARG A 45 -6.52 9.49 -0.22
C ARG A 45 -7.57 8.41 -0.46
N GLY A 46 -8.80 8.69 -0.05
CA GLY A 46 -9.96 7.94 -0.51
C GLY A 46 -10.29 8.26 -1.97
N ALA A 47 -11.14 7.44 -2.58
CA ALA A 47 -11.76 7.77 -3.87
C ALA A 47 -12.50 9.11 -3.79
N ALA A 48 -12.52 9.87 -4.89
CA ALA A 48 -13.32 11.08 -4.96
C ALA A 48 -14.81 10.69 -4.90
N GLY A 49 -15.54 11.20 -3.91
CA GLY A 49 -16.91 10.73 -3.62
C GLY A 49 -17.90 10.81 -4.80
N PHE A 50 -17.74 11.77 -5.71
CA PHE A 50 -18.58 11.90 -6.90
C PHE A 50 -18.22 10.93 -8.05
N LEU A 51 -17.07 10.25 -7.95
CA LEU A 51 -16.56 9.28 -8.93
C LEU A 51 -16.36 7.89 -8.31
N GLN A 52 -17.08 7.60 -7.23
CA GLN A 52 -17.04 6.31 -6.55
C GLN A 52 -18.30 5.50 -6.89
N ASN A 53 -18.12 4.21 -7.08
CA ASN A 53 -19.16 3.20 -7.18
C ASN A 53 -18.81 2.00 -6.27
N GLU A 54 -19.64 0.96 -6.28
CA GLU A 54 -19.45 -0.25 -5.47
C GLU A 54 -18.17 -1.02 -5.79
N ARG A 55 -17.60 -0.84 -6.99
CA ARG A 55 -16.37 -1.50 -7.43
C ARG A 55 -15.11 -0.71 -7.10
N GLY A 56 -15.23 0.56 -6.73
CA GLY A 56 -14.11 1.44 -6.47
C GLY A 56 -14.36 2.87 -6.91
N GLY A 57 -13.30 3.64 -7.09
CA GLY A 57 -13.43 5.00 -7.61
C GLY A 57 -12.12 5.61 -8.03
N PHE A 58 -12.19 6.78 -8.64
CA PHE A 58 -10.99 7.48 -9.11
C PHE A 58 -10.29 8.22 -7.96
N VAL A 59 -8.97 8.06 -7.89
CA VAL A 59 -8.08 8.83 -7.04
C VAL A 59 -7.12 9.62 -7.89
N CYS A 60 -6.95 10.90 -7.58
CA CYS A 60 -5.89 11.72 -8.17
C CYS A 60 -4.64 11.63 -7.30
N GLY A 61 -3.56 11.13 -7.88
CA GLY A 61 -2.23 11.12 -7.30
C GLY A 61 -1.61 12.53 -7.26
N SER A 62 -0.32 12.60 -6.93
CA SER A 62 0.40 13.88 -6.97
C SER A 62 0.52 14.37 -8.42
N PRO A 63 0.19 15.63 -8.75
CA PRO A 63 0.38 16.19 -10.09
C PRO A 63 1.85 16.47 -10.41
N LEU A 64 2.76 16.43 -9.43
CA LEU A 64 4.19 16.59 -9.68
C LEU A 64 4.87 15.23 -9.88
N PRO A 65 5.86 15.13 -10.80
CA PRO A 65 6.59 13.87 -11.06
C PRO A 65 7.43 13.40 -9.87
N THR A 66 7.62 14.25 -8.86
CA THR A 66 8.28 13.91 -7.60
C THR A 66 7.40 13.11 -6.64
N GLY A 67 6.08 13.15 -6.84
CA GLY A 67 5.16 12.41 -5.98
C GLY A 67 5.18 10.90 -6.24
N ARG A 68 4.58 10.15 -5.33
CA ARG A 68 4.44 8.69 -5.45
C ARG A 68 3.07 8.29 -4.94
N THR A 69 2.42 7.40 -5.67
CA THR A 69 1.14 6.80 -5.30
C THR A 69 1.40 5.33 -5.00
N PHE A 70 1.13 4.90 -3.77
CA PHE A 70 1.20 3.50 -3.37
C PHE A 70 -0.23 2.98 -3.25
N LEU A 71 -0.51 1.88 -3.92
CA LEU A 71 -1.80 1.22 -3.87
C LEU A 71 -1.67 0.02 -2.95
N CYS A 72 -2.49 0.01 -1.90
CA CYS A 72 -2.67 -1.14 -1.04
C CYS A 72 -4.08 -1.64 -1.33
N PRO A 73 -4.26 -2.58 -2.29
CA PRO A 73 -5.53 -3.28 -2.40
C PRO A 73 -5.86 -3.96 -1.06
N PRO A 74 -7.04 -4.59 -0.92
CA PRO A 74 -7.29 -5.51 0.18
C PRO A 74 -6.87 -6.94 -0.22
N PRO A 75 -5.60 -7.23 -0.61
CA PRO A 75 -5.24 -8.59 -1.06
C PRO A 75 -5.33 -9.57 0.09
N TRP A 76 -5.32 -9.09 1.33
CA TRP A 76 -5.46 -9.92 2.51
C TRP A 76 -6.86 -10.50 2.52
N LEU A 77 -7.91 -9.74 2.20
CA LEU A 77 -9.28 -10.26 2.12
C LEU A 77 -9.42 -11.28 1.00
N ASP A 78 -8.81 -11.04 -0.16
CA ASP A 78 -8.82 -12.00 -1.26
C ASP A 78 -7.99 -13.25 -0.96
N ALA A 79 -6.87 -13.11 -0.23
CA ALA A 79 -6.07 -14.23 0.26
C ALA A 79 -6.82 -15.03 1.34
N LEU A 80 -7.55 -14.35 2.22
CA LEU A 80 -8.46 -14.97 3.19
C LEU A 80 -9.55 -15.74 2.47
N ARG A 81 -10.24 -15.12 1.50
CA ARG A 81 -11.23 -15.78 0.64
C ARG A 81 -10.65 -16.93 -0.17
N ALA A 82 -9.38 -16.86 -0.56
CA ALA A 82 -8.71 -17.95 -1.26
C ALA A 82 -8.42 -19.12 -0.31
N LEU A 83 -7.98 -18.84 0.92
CA LEU A 83 -7.82 -19.84 1.97
C LEU A 83 -9.17 -20.48 2.34
N GLU A 84 -10.23 -19.68 2.48
CA GLU A 84 -11.61 -20.15 2.71
C GLU A 84 -12.07 -21.08 1.57
N ARG A 85 -11.85 -20.70 0.31
CA ARG A 85 -12.20 -21.53 -0.85
C ARG A 85 -11.41 -22.83 -0.91
N ALA A 86 -10.14 -22.80 -0.53
CA ALA A 86 -9.29 -23.98 -0.47
C ALA A 86 -9.70 -24.94 0.67
N ALA A 87 -10.13 -24.39 1.81
CA ALA A 87 -10.66 -25.16 2.93
C ALA A 87 -12.04 -25.77 2.61
N ALA A 88 -12.91 -25.02 1.92
CA ALA A 88 -14.25 -25.48 1.51
C ALA A 88 -14.20 -26.59 0.44
N ASN A 89 -13.17 -26.58 -0.41
CA ASN A 89 -12.95 -27.59 -1.44
C ASN A 89 -11.57 -28.23 -1.25
N PRO A 90 -11.37 -29.05 -0.19
CA PRO A 90 -10.13 -29.78 -0.05
C PRO A 90 -9.95 -30.58 -1.34
N PRO A 91 -8.78 -30.49 -2.01
CA PRO A 91 -8.56 -31.23 -3.25
C PRO A 91 -8.92 -32.67 -2.94
N ALA A 92 -9.98 -33.20 -3.58
CA ALA A 92 -10.56 -34.50 -3.28
C ALA A 92 -9.39 -35.45 -3.11
N ALA A 93 -9.10 -35.80 -1.85
CA ALA A 93 -7.84 -36.42 -1.47
C ALA A 93 -7.68 -37.55 -2.46
N ALA A 94 -6.67 -37.46 -3.32
CA ALA A 94 -6.53 -38.36 -4.46
C ALA A 94 -6.57 -39.76 -3.88
N THR A 95 -7.76 -40.37 -3.87
CA THR A 95 -8.00 -41.63 -3.22
C THR A 95 -7.33 -42.58 -4.16
N SER A 96 -6.05 -42.82 -3.90
CA SER A 96 -5.17 -43.77 -4.57
C SER A 96 -5.60 -45.21 -4.26
N GLY A 97 -6.90 -45.41 -4.08
CA GLY A 97 -7.58 -46.66 -3.81
C GLY A 97 -8.87 -46.69 -4.63
N ALA A 98 -8.82 -46.29 -5.90
CA ALA A 98 -9.73 -46.90 -6.86
C ALA A 98 -9.39 -48.40 -6.84
N PRO A 99 -10.32 -49.28 -6.42
CA PRO A 99 -10.09 -50.71 -6.49
C PRO A 99 -9.80 -51.06 -7.95
N ALA A 100 -8.75 -51.85 -8.16
CA ALA A 100 -8.43 -52.48 -9.42
C ALA A 100 -9.44 -53.60 -9.71
N ASP A 101 -10.71 -53.24 -9.91
CA ASP A 101 -11.70 -54.06 -10.62
C ASP A 101 -11.82 -53.39 -12.00
N GLY A 102 -11.48 -53.99 -13.15
CA GLY A 102 -11.45 -55.38 -13.52
C GLY A 102 -12.20 -55.48 -14.86
N GLY A 103 -11.47 -55.38 -15.97
CA GLY A 103 -11.87 -55.89 -17.30
C GLY A 103 -12.88 -55.09 -18.14
N GLY A 104 -12.50 -54.79 -19.39
CA GLY A 104 -13.45 -54.50 -20.46
C GLY A 104 -13.05 -53.37 -21.41
N ASP A 105 -12.30 -53.72 -22.45
CA ASP A 105 -12.36 -53.15 -23.81
C ASP A 105 -12.31 -51.62 -23.97
N ALA A 106 -11.10 -51.06 -23.91
CA ALA A 106 -10.81 -49.75 -24.51
C ALA A 106 -9.43 -49.75 -25.18
N ALA A 107 -9.20 -50.73 -26.05
CA ALA A 107 -8.02 -50.83 -26.90
C ALA A 107 -8.35 -50.45 -28.35
N GLU A 108 -8.95 -49.28 -28.59
CA GLU A 108 -9.14 -48.78 -29.96
C GLU A 108 -9.36 -47.26 -30.00
N ASN A 109 -8.40 -46.45 -29.54
CA ASN A 109 -8.35 -45.02 -29.90
C ASN A 109 -6.97 -44.36 -29.64
N ALA A 110 -5.89 -45.11 -29.88
CA ALA A 110 -4.52 -44.59 -29.79
C ALA A 110 -3.80 -44.73 -31.14
N ARG A 111 -4.21 -43.95 -32.16
CA ARG A 111 -3.43 -43.81 -33.40
C ARG A 111 -3.27 -42.40 -33.96
N ASP A 112 -3.88 -41.37 -33.37
CA ASP A 112 -3.60 -39.99 -33.78
C ASP A 112 -2.76 -39.27 -32.72
N GLY A 113 -1.47 -39.13 -33.03
CA GLY A 113 -0.47 -38.45 -32.21
C GLY A 113 -0.71 -36.95 -32.09
N LYS A 114 -1.77 -36.57 -31.37
CA LYS A 114 -2.04 -35.19 -30.96
C LYS A 114 -1.94 -35.14 -29.43
N PRO A 115 -0.99 -34.37 -28.85
CA PRO A 115 -0.91 -34.24 -27.41
C PRO A 115 -2.19 -33.59 -26.90
N ALA A 116 -3.02 -34.40 -26.22
CA ALA A 116 -4.21 -33.96 -25.53
C ALA A 116 -3.78 -33.08 -24.35
N ALA A 117 -4.13 -31.80 -24.42
CA ALA A 117 -4.04 -30.86 -23.33
C ALA A 117 -4.95 -31.33 -22.19
N ALA A 118 -4.34 -31.94 -21.18
CA ALA A 118 -5.02 -32.35 -19.96
C ALA A 118 -5.32 -31.12 -19.09
N GLY A 119 -6.58 -31.02 -18.66
CA GLY A 119 -6.98 -30.25 -17.48
C GLY A 119 -7.46 -28.83 -17.75
N SER A 120 -8.57 -28.70 -18.48
CA SER A 120 -9.44 -27.52 -18.42
C SER A 120 -9.99 -27.35 -17.00
N ALA A 121 -9.25 -26.65 -16.14
CA ALA A 121 -9.84 -26.01 -14.97
C ALA A 121 -10.99 -25.14 -15.46
N ALA A 122 -12.19 -25.36 -14.93
CA ALA A 122 -13.38 -24.60 -15.25
C ALA A 122 -13.09 -23.11 -15.10
N ALA A 123 -12.87 -22.44 -16.24
CA ALA A 123 -12.85 -21.00 -16.34
C ALA A 123 -14.28 -20.56 -16.01
N VAL A 124 -14.49 -20.14 -14.77
CA VAL A 124 -15.67 -19.35 -14.40
C VAL A 124 -15.56 -18.08 -15.23
N SER A 125 -16.31 -18.07 -16.33
CA SER A 125 -16.54 -16.94 -17.21
C SER A 125 -17.24 -15.84 -16.41
N THR A 126 -16.45 -14.99 -15.77
CA THR A 126 -16.90 -13.66 -15.37
C THR A 126 -16.69 -12.76 -16.59
N ASP A 127 -17.73 -12.71 -17.41
CA ASP A 127 -17.84 -11.84 -18.56
C ASP A 127 -18.15 -10.42 -18.07
N GLU A 128 -17.12 -9.68 -17.67
CA GLU A 128 -17.16 -8.21 -17.67
C GLU A 128 -15.73 -7.65 -17.75
N GLN A 129 -15.43 -7.02 -18.87
CA GLN A 129 -14.13 -6.42 -19.20
C GLN A 129 -13.81 -5.21 -18.32
N VAL A 130 -13.55 -5.42 -17.04
CA VAL A 130 -12.64 -4.55 -16.31
C VAL A 130 -11.26 -5.11 -16.63
N GLU A 131 -10.40 -4.34 -17.32
CA GLU A 131 -9.02 -4.77 -17.56
C GLU A 131 -8.47 -5.35 -16.25
N PRO A 132 -8.02 -6.62 -16.22
CA PRO A 132 -7.45 -7.18 -15.02
C PRO A 132 -6.30 -6.27 -14.66
N VAL A 133 -6.38 -5.68 -13.47
CA VAL A 133 -5.30 -4.90 -12.92
C VAL A 133 -4.14 -5.89 -12.78
N GLU A 134 -3.30 -5.97 -13.82
CA GLU A 134 -2.18 -6.92 -13.99
C GLU A 134 -1.19 -6.80 -12.80
N GLN A 135 -1.25 -5.67 -12.09
CA GLN A 135 -0.55 -5.43 -10.81
C GLN A 135 -1.02 -6.33 -9.67
N VAL A 136 -2.31 -6.69 -9.63
CA VAL A 136 -2.88 -7.66 -8.69
C VAL A 136 -2.30 -9.03 -8.96
N GLU A 137 -2.04 -9.40 -10.22
CA GLU A 137 -1.51 -10.73 -10.54
C GLU A 137 -0.14 -10.97 -9.91
N SER A 138 0.77 -9.98 -9.85
CA SER A 138 2.09 -10.17 -9.22
C SER A 138 2.01 -10.35 -7.69
N VAL A 139 1.05 -9.69 -7.05
CA VAL A 139 0.83 -9.72 -5.59
C VAL A 139 0.01 -10.95 -5.21
N ALA A 140 -1.07 -11.21 -5.95
CA ALA A 140 -1.82 -12.45 -5.90
C ALA A 140 -0.94 -13.65 -6.26
N THR A 141 0.13 -13.48 -7.05
CA THR A 141 1.11 -14.55 -7.27
C THR A 141 2.00 -14.74 -6.05
N ALA A 142 2.40 -13.69 -5.32
CA ALA A 142 3.21 -13.84 -4.11
C ALA A 142 2.38 -14.39 -2.93
N SER A 143 1.23 -13.77 -2.66
CA SER A 143 0.26 -14.23 -1.65
C SER A 143 -0.35 -15.57 -2.05
N GLY A 144 -0.64 -15.78 -3.33
CA GLY A 144 -1.11 -17.04 -3.87
C GLY A 144 -0.05 -18.13 -3.84
N LYS A 145 1.23 -17.82 -4.03
CA LYS A 145 2.33 -18.78 -3.78
C LYS A 145 2.45 -19.13 -2.31
N LEU A 146 2.24 -18.19 -1.39
CA LEU A 146 2.17 -18.50 0.04
C LEU A 146 0.94 -19.39 0.34
N ALA A 147 -0.21 -19.11 -0.26
CA ALA A 147 -1.43 -19.88 -0.08
C ALA A 147 -1.33 -21.29 -0.71
N SER A 148 -0.63 -21.43 -1.83
CA SER A 148 -0.48 -22.68 -2.58
C SER A 148 0.77 -23.48 -2.20
N ALA A 149 1.64 -22.97 -1.33
CA ALA A 149 2.82 -23.70 -0.90
C ALA A 149 2.40 -24.97 -0.13
N PRO A 150 2.97 -26.15 -0.45
CA PRO A 150 2.65 -27.38 0.26
C PRO A 150 2.94 -27.23 1.76
N LEU A 151 2.00 -27.72 2.56
CA LEU A 151 2.03 -27.65 4.00
C LEU A 151 3.22 -28.43 4.58
N PRO A 152 4.09 -27.82 5.40
CA PRO A 152 4.69 -28.56 6.50
C PRO A 152 3.54 -28.97 7.45
N SER A 153 3.70 -30.05 8.20
CA SER A 153 2.66 -30.72 9.02
C SER A 153 1.91 -29.87 10.07
N GLY A 154 2.11 -28.54 10.14
CA GLY A 154 1.30 -27.61 10.91
C GLY A 154 0.07 -27.16 10.11
N GLY A 155 -1.13 -27.35 10.65
CA GLY A 155 -2.42 -27.19 9.95
C GLY A 155 -2.74 -25.79 9.41
N GLU A 156 -4.00 -25.56 9.04
CA GLU A 156 -4.47 -24.30 8.44
C GLU A 156 -4.22 -23.07 9.30
N ALA A 157 -4.31 -23.21 10.62
CA ALA A 157 -3.99 -22.15 11.58
C ALA A 157 -2.55 -21.62 11.45
N ASP A 158 -1.58 -22.48 11.16
CA ASP A 158 -0.18 -22.08 10.94
C ASP A 158 -0.03 -21.30 9.63
N ARG A 159 -0.75 -21.69 8.57
CA ARG A 159 -0.76 -20.97 7.29
C ARG A 159 -1.32 -19.56 7.46
N PHE A 160 -2.46 -19.47 8.14
CA PHE A 160 -3.10 -18.20 8.44
C PHE A 160 -2.18 -17.28 9.27
N THR A 161 -1.54 -17.81 10.31
CA THR A 161 -0.61 -17.05 11.15
C THR A 161 0.61 -16.56 10.36
N ARG A 162 1.18 -17.38 9.46
CA ARG A 162 2.27 -16.95 8.57
C ARG A 162 1.84 -15.86 7.60
N LEU A 163 0.63 -15.97 7.05
CA LEU A 163 0.06 -14.94 6.18
C LEU A 163 -0.13 -13.63 6.94
N LEU A 164 -0.72 -13.67 8.14
CA LEU A 164 -0.88 -12.50 9.02
C LEU A 164 0.49 -11.86 9.31
N ASN A 165 1.47 -12.65 9.74
CA ASN A 165 2.82 -12.15 9.99
C ASN A 165 3.43 -11.50 8.76
N HIS A 166 3.24 -12.08 7.57
CA HIS A 166 3.76 -11.51 6.33
C HIS A 166 3.11 -10.16 5.98
N VAL A 167 1.77 -10.06 6.02
CA VAL A 167 1.06 -8.83 5.64
C VAL A 167 1.20 -7.71 6.69
N THR A 168 1.53 -8.07 7.94
CA THR A 168 1.76 -7.15 9.07
C THR A 168 3.23 -6.84 9.34
N ASP A 169 4.16 -7.32 8.51
CA ASP A 169 5.60 -7.07 8.70
C ASP A 169 6.01 -5.64 8.30
N ILE A 170 5.99 -4.73 9.28
CA ILE A 170 6.39 -3.32 9.11
C ILE A 170 7.87 -3.21 8.71
N ALA A 171 8.74 -4.05 9.27
CA ALA A 171 10.17 -4.00 8.98
C ALA A 171 10.44 -4.38 7.52
N ALA A 172 9.78 -5.43 7.01
CA ALA A 172 9.86 -5.81 5.61
C ALA A 172 9.29 -4.72 4.68
N ALA A 173 8.15 -4.12 5.05
CA ALA A 173 7.58 -3.00 4.28
C ALA A 173 8.54 -1.80 4.21
N ARG A 174 9.17 -1.42 5.33
CA ARG A 174 10.21 -0.37 5.37
C ARG A 174 11.44 -0.71 4.55
N ALA A 175 11.92 -1.95 4.66
CA ALA A 175 13.05 -2.41 3.85
C ALA A 175 12.71 -2.32 2.35
N ARG A 176 11.47 -2.64 1.98
CA ARG A 176 10.97 -2.54 0.61
C ARG A 176 10.89 -1.09 0.11
N VAL A 177 10.39 -0.17 0.94
CA VAL A 177 10.40 1.27 0.63
C VAL A 177 11.82 1.78 0.46
N LYS A 178 12.75 1.42 1.36
CA LYS A 178 14.16 1.81 1.26
C LYS A 178 14.83 1.29 -0.02
N GLN A 179 14.57 0.04 -0.40
CA GLN A 179 15.05 -0.53 -1.68
C GLN A 179 14.51 0.25 -2.87
N TYR A 180 13.24 0.66 -2.83
CA TYR A 180 12.62 1.50 -3.84
C TYR A 180 13.33 2.85 -3.93
N GLU A 181 13.50 3.57 -2.82
CA GLU A 181 14.15 4.89 -2.81
C GLU A 181 15.56 4.87 -3.39
N GLN A 182 16.33 3.83 -3.07
CA GLN A 182 17.66 3.61 -3.63
C GLN A 182 17.63 3.31 -5.14
N ALA A 183 16.58 2.64 -5.63
CA ALA A 183 16.44 2.28 -7.04
C ALA A 183 15.94 3.44 -7.93
N ILE A 184 15.24 4.42 -7.35
CA ILE A 184 14.51 5.44 -8.11
C ILE A 184 15.13 6.84 -8.10
N SER A 185 16.27 7.05 -7.42
CA SER A 185 16.87 8.39 -7.30
C SER A 185 17.15 9.04 -8.68
N LEU A 186 17.83 8.32 -9.56
CA LEU A 186 18.13 8.77 -10.92
C LEU A 186 16.86 8.93 -11.76
N THR A 187 15.97 7.93 -11.70
CA THR A 187 14.68 7.97 -12.42
C THR A 187 13.86 9.19 -12.04
N GLY A 188 13.83 9.56 -10.75
CA GLY A 188 13.12 10.74 -10.27
C GLY A 188 13.66 12.05 -10.86
N SER A 189 14.98 12.23 -10.87
CA SER A 189 15.61 13.42 -11.45
C SER A 189 15.41 13.52 -12.95
N LEU A 190 15.51 12.38 -13.67
CA LEU A 190 15.28 12.34 -15.12
C LEU A 190 13.82 12.62 -15.49
N SER A 191 12.86 12.04 -14.76
CA SER A 191 11.43 12.32 -14.97
C SER A 191 11.07 13.78 -14.68
N LEU A 192 11.64 14.38 -13.62
CA LEU A 192 11.47 15.80 -13.34
C LEU A 192 12.11 16.68 -14.43
N GLY A 193 13.31 16.34 -14.88
CA GLY A 193 13.99 17.06 -15.98
C GLY A 193 13.17 17.02 -17.27
N LEU A 194 12.64 15.85 -17.65
CA LEU A 194 11.77 15.69 -18.82
C LEU A 194 10.50 16.54 -18.68
N PHE A 195 9.88 16.55 -17.51
CA PHE A 195 8.71 17.39 -17.20
C PHE A 195 9.04 18.88 -17.37
N LEU A 196 10.16 19.34 -16.79
CA LEU A 196 10.58 20.75 -16.88
C LEU A 196 10.90 21.14 -18.33
N ILE A 197 11.57 20.26 -19.10
CA ILE A 197 11.83 20.52 -20.52
C ILE A 197 10.52 20.76 -21.26
N VAL A 198 9.55 19.85 -21.15
CA VAL A 198 8.30 19.93 -21.91
C VAL A 198 7.41 21.09 -21.45
N PHE A 199 7.15 21.22 -20.15
CA PHE A 199 6.16 22.17 -19.63
C PHE A 199 6.70 23.55 -19.28
N VAL A 200 8.02 23.69 -19.09
CA VAL A 200 8.65 25.00 -18.79
C VAL A 200 9.55 25.42 -19.95
N GLY A 201 10.42 24.53 -20.42
CA GLY A 201 11.35 24.79 -21.51
C GLY A 201 10.65 25.08 -22.83
N GLY A 202 9.61 24.33 -23.18
CA GLY A 202 8.82 24.53 -24.39
C GLY A 202 8.23 25.95 -24.50
N PRO A 203 7.39 26.38 -23.53
CA PRO A 203 6.87 27.74 -23.50
C PRO A 203 7.96 28.81 -23.47
N LEU A 204 9.00 28.62 -22.66
CA LEU A 204 10.08 29.61 -22.54
C LEU A 204 10.80 29.80 -23.88
N LEU A 205 11.16 28.71 -24.58
CA LEU A 205 11.80 28.77 -25.90
C LEU A 205 10.91 29.39 -26.97
N TYR A 206 9.58 29.25 -26.83
CA TYR A 206 8.60 29.87 -27.72
C TYR A 206 8.55 31.39 -27.53
N TYR A 207 8.46 31.87 -26.28
CA TYR A 207 8.23 33.28 -25.97
C TYR A 207 9.48 34.17 -25.89
N THR A 208 10.65 33.62 -25.56
CA THR A 208 11.80 34.45 -25.14
C THR A 208 12.90 34.66 -26.17
N ALA A 209 12.87 33.96 -27.31
CA ALA A 209 14.09 33.77 -28.05
C ALA A 209 14.18 34.48 -29.41
N GLU A 210 15.13 35.40 -29.48
CA GLU A 210 15.69 36.01 -30.71
C GLU A 210 16.55 35.02 -31.53
N GLN A 211 16.77 33.80 -31.01
CA GLN A 211 17.62 32.77 -31.65
C GLN A 211 16.96 32.09 -32.86
N PRO A 212 17.77 31.56 -33.81
CA PRO A 212 17.26 30.83 -34.97
C PRO A 212 16.43 29.61 -34.55
N ILE A 213 15.26 29.46 -35.18
CA ILE A 213 14.25 28.45 -34.81
C ILE A 213 14.78 27.01 -34.89
N LEU A 214 15.65 26.72 -35.86
CA LEU A 214 16.23 25.38 -36.05
C LEU A 214 17.12 24.96 -34.87
N LEU A 215 17.94 25.88 -34.34
CA LEU A 215 18.80 25.57 -33.20
C LEU A 215 17.96 25.31 -31.95
N ARG A 216 16.92 26.13 -31.72
CA ARG A 216 15.98 25.94 -30.60
C ARG A 216 15.29 24.59 -30.66
N LEU A 217 14.75 24.25 -31.84
CA LEU A 217 14.07 22.99 -32.05
C LEU A 217 15.03 21.80 -31.87
N ALA A 218 16.25 21.89 -32.42
CA ALA A 218 17.27 20.86 -32.26
C ALA A 218 17.66 20.64 -30.79
N VAL A 219 17.87 21.72 -30.02
CA VAL A 219 18.18 21.64 -28.59
C VAL A 219 17.01 21.06 -27.80
N PHE A 220 15.79 21.54 -28.04
CA PHE A 220 14.58 21.06 -27.35
C PHE A 220 14.31 19.58 -27.62
N LEU A 221 14.27 19.19 -28.90
CA LEU A 221 14.03 17.80 -29.30
C LEU A 221 15.17 16.89 -28.87
N GLY A 222 16.43 17.34 -29.02
CA GLY A 222 17.60 16.57 -28.61
C GLY A 222 17.64 16.33 -27.10
N ALA A 223 17.42 17.38 -26.29
CA ALA A 223 17.35 17.25 -24.84
C ALA A 223 16.15 16.40 -24.40
N GLY A 224 14.97 16.65 -24.96
CA GLY A 224 13.76 15.88 -24.67
C GLY A 224 13.93 14.40 -24.97
N TRP A 225 14.47 14.05 -26.14
CA TRP A 225 14.73 12.68 -26.55
C TRP A 225 15.77 11.99 -25.66
N LEU A 226 16.87 12.69 -25.33
CA LEU A 226 17.89 12.17 -24.42
C LEU A 226 17.30 11.86 -23.02
N TYR A 227 16.59 12.82 -22.41
CA TYR A 227 15.96 12.61 -21.11
C TYR A 227 14.91 11.50 -21.14
N TRP A 228 14.15 11.40 -22.24
CA TRP A 228 13.15 10.36 -22.42
C TRP A 228 13.76 8.96 -22.48
N LEU A 229 14.79 8.76 -23.28
CA LEU A 229 15.52 7.48 -23.36
C LEU A 229 16.17 7.11 -22.04
N LEU A 230 16.88 8.05 -21.41
CA LEU A 230 17.52 7.82 -20.11
C LEU A 230 16.49 7.46 -19.04
N THR A 231 15.31 8.08 -19.06
CA THR A 231 14.20 7.73 -18.16
C THR A 231 13.73 6.30 -18.39
N GLY A 232 13.52 5.89 -19.65
CA GLY A 232 13.13 4.52 -19.99
C GLY A 232 14.16 3.46 -19.56
N LEU A 233 15.44 3.72 -19.80
CA LEU A 233 16.56 2.87 -19.38
C LEU A 233 16.64 2.76 -17.85
N SER A 234 16.56 3.89 -17.15
CA SER A 234 16.60 3.95 -15.69
C SER A 234 15.39 3.23 -15.07
N PHE A 235 14.19 3.45 -15.63
CA PHE A 235 12.98 2.72 -15.23
C PHE A 235 13.14 1.21 -15.41
N PHE A 236 13.66 0.75 -16.55
CA PHE A 236 13.85 -0.68 -16.81
C PHE A 236 14.79 -1.33 -15.79
N ARG A 237 15.88 -0.64 -15.43
CA ARG A 237 16.82 -1.09 -14.39
C ARG A 237 16.17 -1.13 -13.01
N ALA A 238 15.47 -0.07 -12.63
CA ALA A 238 14.77 0.01 -11.35
C ALA A 238 13.67 -1.07 -11.24
N HIS A 239 12.86 -1.25 -12.28
CA HIS A 239 11.84 -2.29 -12.35
C HIS A 239 12.45 -3.69 -12.28
N ARG A 240 13.59 -3.94 -12.93
CA ARG A 240 14.29 -5.22 -12.84
C ARG A 240 14.76 -5.52 -11.42
N LYS A 241 15.25 -4.51 -10.71
CA LYS A 241 15.72 -4.62 -9.33
C LYS A 241 14.57 -4.83 -8.36
N LEU A 242 13.49 -4.07 -8.49
CA LEU A 242 12.34 -4.14 -7.59
C LEU A 242 11.47 -5.36 -7.87
N TYR A 243 11.17 -5.66 -9.13
CA TYR A 243 10.25 -6.71 -9.54
C TYR A 243 10.96 -7.73 -10.45
N PRO A 244 11.81 -8.61 -9.88
CA PRO A 244 12.57 -9.59 -10.67
C PRO A 244 11.64 -10.62 -11.34
N ALA A 245 10.52 -10.98 -10.70
CA ALA A 245 9.55 -11.95 -11.19
C ALA A 245 8.68 -11.44 -12.36
N ALA A 246 8.37 -10.14 -12.40
CA ALA A 246 7.47 -9.54 -13.39
C ALA A 246 8.19 -9.20 -14.72
N ARG A 247 8.63 -10.22 -15.46
CA ARG A 247 9.41 -10.05 -16.71
C ARG A 247 8.57 -9.57 -17.91
N SER A 248 7.33 -10.04 -18.03
CA SER A 248 6.38 -9.65 -19.08
C SER A 248 5.95 -8.19 -18.90
N GLU A 249 5.47 -7.86 -17.70
CA GLU A 249 5.02 -6.50 -17.34
C GLU A 249 6.11 -5.47 -17.59
N ARG A 250 7.37 -5.79 -17.26
CA ARG A 250 8.52 -4.90 -17.51
C ARG A 250 8.65 -4.50 -18.98
N ARG A 251 8.46 -5.44 -19.91
CA ARG A 251 8.55 -5.16 -21.35
C ARG A 251 7.35 -4.33 -21.81
N ARG A 252 6.14 -4.69 -21.38
CA ARG A 252 4.91 -3.94 -21.67
C ARG A 252 5.02 -2.48 -21.19
N ARG A 253 5.43 -2.27 -19.94
CA ARG A 253 5.64 -0.93 -19.34
C ARG A 253 6.71 -0.15 -20.08
N LEU A 254 7.86 -0.77 -20.40
CA LEU A 254 8.91 -0.09 -21.17
C LEU A 254 8.39 0.37 -22.53
N LEU A 255 7.62 -0.45 -23.24
CA LEU A 255 7.01 -0.04 -24.51
C LEU A 255 6.06 1.16 -24.30
N MET A 256 5.17 1.13 -23.29
CA MET A 256 4.32 2.28 -22.98
C MET A 256 5.13 3.56 -22.71
N LEU A 257 6.21 3.45 -21.92
CA LEU A 257 7.10 4.57 -21.65
C LEU A 257 7.78 5.08 -22.94
N MET A 258 8.11 4.22 -23.89
CA MET A 258 8.73 4.58 -25.17
C MET A 258 7.75 5.12 -26.22
N PHE A 259 6.44 4.94 -26.03
CA PHE A 259 5.43 5.54 -26.90
C PHE A 259 4.78 6.79 -26.30
N SER A 260 4.85 6.98 -24.97
CA SER A 260 4.25 8.11 -24.29
C SER A 260 5.24 8.85 -23.36
N PRO A 261 5.66 10.08 -23.70
CA PRO A 261 6.50 10.88 -22.81
C PRO A 261 5.77 11.26 -21.51
N ALA A 262 4.44 11.38 -21.53
CA ALA A 262 3.65 11.63 -20.32
C ALA A 262 3.79 10.47 -19.32
N VAL A 263 3.72 9.22 -19.79
CA VAL A 263 3.96 8.02 -18.98
C VAL A 263 5.41 7.99 -18.45
N ALA A 264 6.39 8.39 -19.26
CA ALA A 264 7.79 8.45 -18.85
C ALA A 264 8.04 9.50 -17.72
N MET A 265 7.39 10.67 -17.78
CA MET A 265 7.44 11.65 -16.69
C MET A 265 6.83 11.10 -15.38
N ARG A 266 5.95 10.10 -15.47
CA ARG A 266 5.29 9.43 -14.34
C ARG A 266 5.96 8.11 -13.92
N SER A 267 7.13 7.79 -14.46
CA SER A 267 7.80 6.50 -14.24
C SER A 267 8.00 6.14 -12.75
N ARG A 268 8.28 7.13 -11.89
CA ARG A 268 8.42 6.97 -10.43
C ARG A 268 7.12 6.53 -9.76
N ASP A 269 6.00 7.08 -10.19
CA ASP A 269 4.66 6.73 -9.70
C ASP A 269 4.29 5.31 -10.12
N LEU A 270 4.56 4.95 -11.38
CA LEU A 270 4.29 3.60 -11.90
C LEU A 270 5.06 2.51 -11.13
N LEU A 271 6.30 2.80 -10.71
CA LEU A 271 7.08 1.90 -9.86
C LEU A 271 6.59 1.88 -8.40
N ALA A 272 5.90 2.91 -7.92
CA ALA A 272 5.43 2.97 -6.54
C ALA A 272 4.12 2.20 -6.35
N ARG A 273 3.22 2.24 -7.34
CA ARG A 273 1.86 1.70 -7.25
C ARG A 273 1.80 0.27 -6.70
N PRO A 274 2.54 -0.72 -7.25
CA PRO A 274 2.47 -2.10 -6.77
C PRO A 274 3.48 -2.41 -5.65
N LEU A 275 4.26 -1.43 -5.16
CA LEU A 275 5.37 -1.68 -4.25
C LEU A 275 4.93 -2.32 -2.92
N LEU A 276 3.82 -1.82 -2.38
CA LEU A 276 3.28 -2.24 -1.09
C LEU A 276 1.97 -3.02 -1.22
N ALA A 277 1.66 -3.46 -2.43
CA ALA A 277 0.36 -4.03 -2.72
C ALA A 277 0.10 -5.36 -2.01
N GLY A 278 1.12 -6.05 -1.46
CA GLY A 278 0.99 -7.29 -0.68
C GLY A 278 0.96 -7.11 0.85
N TYR A 279 0.96 -5.87 1.34
CA TYR A 279 0.90 -5.57 2.78
C TYR A 279 -0.49 -5.10 3.18
N HIS A 280 -0.82 -5.23 4.46
CA HIS A 280 -2.00 -4.58 5.02
C HIS A 280 -1.84 -3.05 4.90
N PRO A 281 -2.90 -2.27 4.62
CA PRO A 281 -2.84 -0.81 4.52
C PRO A 281 -2.18 -0.14 5.73
N LEU A 282 -2.43 -0.65 6.93
CA LEU A 282 -1.82 -0.14 8.16
C LEU A 282 -0.30 -0.37 8.22
N THR A 283 0.18 -1.52 7.75
CA THR A 283 1.61 -1.81 7.62
C THR A 283 2.28 -0.88 6.63
N ALA A 284 1.63 -0.65 5.48
CA ALA A 284 2.11 0.28 4.47
C ALA A 284 2.12 1.73 5.00
N ALA A 285 1.10 2.11 5.78
CA ALA A 285 1.06 3.37 6.48
C ALA A 285 2.22 3.52 7.47
N ALA A 286 2.49 2.50 8.29
CA ALA A 286 3.59 2.53 9.27
C ALA A 286 4.98 2.62 8.61
N ALA A 287 5.10 2.16 7.37
CA ALA A 287 6.32 2.27 6.58
C ALA A 287 6.51 3.64 5.91
N LEU A 288 5.44 4.41 5.67
CA LEU A 288 5.47 5.63 4.84
C LEU A 288 5.07 6.92 5.56
N CYS A 289 4.17 6.83 6.54
CA CYS A 289 3.54 7.97 7.19
C CYS A 289 4.31 8.41 8.42
N ARG A 290 4.04 9.65 8.85
CA ARG A 290 4.50 10.15 10.15
C ARG A 290 3.62 9.56 11.26
N PRO A 291 4.09 9.53 12.51
CA PRO A 291 3.32 8.97 13.63
C PRO A 291 1.91 9.54 13.75
N GLU A 292 1.72 10.85 13.55
CA GLU A 292 0.40 11.48 13.71
C GLU A 292 -0.60 11.03 12.63
N GLU A 293 -0.15 10.95 11.38
CA GLU A 293 -0.94 10.46 10.25
C GLU A 293 -1.22 8.96 10.40
N LEU A 294 -0.25 8.20 10.91
CA LEU A 294 -0.38 6.78 11.21
C LEU A 294 -1.44 6.54 12.30
N SER A 295 -1.37 7.24 13.43
CA SER A 295 -2.32 7.11 14.54
C SER A 295 -3.76 7.40 14.10
N ARG A 296 -3.97 8.45 13.30
CA ARG A 296 -5.31 8.78 12.76
C ARG A 296 -5.86 7.65 11.90
N PHE A 297 -5.05 7.14 10.96
CA PHE A 297 -5.48 6.07 10.08
C PHE A 297 -5.65 4.73 10.82
N ALA A 298 -4.77 4.46 11.79
CA ALA A 298 -4.83 3.29 12.66
C ALA A 298 -6.15 3.24 13.42
N ARG A 299 -6.58 4.36 13.99
CA ARG A 299 -7.89 4.49 14.65
C ARG A 299 -9.02 4.13 13.70
N GLU A 300 -9.09 4.77 12.54
CA GLU A 300 -10.15 4.51 11.56
C GLU A 300 -10.21 3.04 11.13
N GLU A 301 -9.05 2.43 10.87
CA GLU A 301 -8.98 1.05 10.39
C GLU A 301 -9.30 0.03 11.49
N LEU A 302 -8.78 0.21 12.71
CA LEU A 302 -9.09 -0.66 13.84
C LEU A 302 -10.57 -0.59 14.22
N LEU A 303 -11.18 0.60 14.19
CA LEU A 303 -12.61 0.75 14.48
C LEU A 303 -13.48 0.04 13.44
N LYS A 304 -13.12 0.09 12.15
CA LYS A 304 -13.82 -0.69 11.10
C LYS A 304 -13.69 -2.19 11.33
N LEU A 305 -12.51 -2.67 11.70
CA LEU A 305 -12.28 -4.09 11.96
C LEU A 305 -13.00 -4.59 13.22
N LYS A 306 -13.05 -3.78 14.29
CA LYS A 306 -13.76 -4.15 15.54
C LYS A 306 -15.28 -4.09 15.38
N PHE A 307 -15.79 -3.09 14.66
CA PHE A 307 -17.22 -2.83 14.49
C PHE A 307 -17.63 -2.89 12.99
N PRO A 308 -17.58 -4.07 12.33
CA PRO A 308 -17.89 -4.23 10.91
C PRO A 308 -19.38 -3.99 10.64
N LEU A 309 -19.71 -3.37 9.50
CA LEU A 309 -21.11 -3.27 9.05
C LEU A 309 -21.56 -4.61 8.45
N ALA A 310 -22.85 -4.93 8.50
CA ALA A 310 -23.37 -6.16 7.90
C ALA A 310 -23.04 -6.30 6.41
N GLU A 311 -23.03 -5.20 5.66
CA GLU A 311 -22.64 -5.18 4.24
C GLU A 311 -21.16 -5.51 4.01
N GLU A 312 -20.30 -5.23 4.99
CA GLU A 312 -18.86 -5.54 4.92
C GLU A 312 -18.56 -6.96 5.38
N GLN A 313 -19.50 -7.60 6.07
CA GLN A 313 -19.39 -9.01 6.39
C GLN A 313 -19.61 -9.78 5.08
N PRO A 314 -18.58 -10.48 4.55
CA PRO A 314 -18.80 -11.37 3.42
C PRO A 314 -19.91 -12.35 3.78
N VAL A 315 -20.80 -12.59 2.83
CA VAL A 315 -21.92 -13.52 2.98
C VAL A 315 -21.37 -14.85 3.52
N PRO A 316 -21.91 -15.38 4.64
CA PRO A 316 -21.36 -16.57 5.28
C PRO A 316 -21.47 -17.76 4.32
N ALA A 317 -20.38 -18.06 3.62
CA ALA A 317 -20.21 -19.31 2.91
C ALA A 317 -19.89 -20.38 3.95
N VAL A 318 -20.94 -20.82 4.64
CA VAL A 318 -20.92 -22.00 5.49
C VAL A 318 -20.45 -23.19 4.66
N ALA A 319 -19.26 -23.74 4.93
CA ALA A 319 -19.01 -25.19 5.02
C ALA A 319 -17.54 -25.55 5.33
N ARG A 320 -17.36 -26.10 6.54
CA ARG A 320 -16.33 -27.09 6.93
C ARG A 320 -14.85 -26.67 6.98
N GLY A 321 -14.56 -25.49 7.52
CA GLY A 321 -13.22 -25.11 8.01
C GLY A 321 -13.26 -24.75 9.49
N GLU A 322 -12.15 -24.97 10.21
CA GLU A 322 -12.05 -24.85 11.67
C GLU A 322 -11.99 -23.41 12.21
N LEU A 323 -11.75 -22.41 11.36
CA LEU A 323 -11.64 -21.01 11.78
C LEU A 323 -12.84 -20.20 11.29
N SER A 324 -13.59 -19.63 12.23
CA SER A 324 -14.65 -18.68 11.90
C SER A 324 -14.07 -17.38 11.34
N GLN A 325 -14.88 -16.65 10.57
CA GLN A 325 -14.48 -15.35 10.05
C GLN A 325 -14.21 -14.34 11.19
N GLU A 326 -14.94 -14.48 12.31
CA GLU A 326 -14.75 -13.70 13.53
C GLU A 326 -13.37 -13.96 14.12
N GLU A 327 -12.98 -15.24 14.27
CA GLU A 327 -11.64 -15.61 14.78
C GLU A 327 -10.52 -15.10 13.87
N CYS A 328 -10.70 -15.15 12.55
CA CYS A 328 -9.73 -14.60 11.60
C CYS A 328 -9.57 -13.08 11.80
N ARG A 329 -10.69 -12.37 11.94
CA ARG A 329 -10.73 -10.91 12.16
C ARG A 329 -10.10 -10.53 13.50
N GLU A 330 -10.43 -11.25 14.57
CA GLU A 330 -9.85 -11.05 15.91
C GLU A 330 -8.34 -11.23 15.90
N ARG A 331 -7.82 -12.30 15.27
CA ARG A 331 -6.38 -12.53 15.15
C ARG A 331 -5.68 -11.44 14.32
N LEU A 332 -6.32 -10.97 13.24
CA LEU A 332 -5.79 -9.84 12.48
C LEU A 332 -5.74 -8.57 13.34
N VAL A 333 -6.82 -8.24 14.05
CA VAL A 333 -6.88 -7.08 14.95
C VAL A 333 -5.81 -7.16 16.01
N GLN A 334 -5.70 -8.30 16.71
CA GLN A 334 -4.66 -8.52 17.71
C GLN A 334 -3.27 -8.28 17.11
N ARG A 335 -3.01 -8.82 15.92
CA ARG A 335 -1.71 -8.66 15.27
C ARG A 335 -1.42 -7.20 14.90
N LEU A 336 -2.42 -6.46 14.43
CA LEU A 336 -2.28 -5.04 14.13
C LEU A 336 -2.03 -4.21 15.40
N GLU A 337 -2.71 -4.54 16.50
CA GLU A 337 -2.49 -3.91 17.81
C GLU A 337 -1.05 -4.14 18.30
N GLU A 338 -0.54 -5.37 18.22
CA GLU A 338 0.87 -5.69 18.53
C GLU A 338 1.85 -4.88 17.67
N CYS A 339 1.59 -4.78 16.36
CA CYS A 339 2.42 -4.01 15.45
C CYS A 339 2.40 -2.50 15.75
N LEU A 340 1.25 -1.94 16.12
CA LEU A 340 1.13 -0.53 16.52
C LEU A 340 1.85 -0.25 17.84
N ALA A 341 1.72 -1.15 18.82
CA ALA A 341 2.42 -1.04 20.10
C ALA A 341 3.94 -1.05 19.89
N ALA A 342 4.45 -1.88 18.96
CA ALA A 342 5.87 -1.90 18.58
C ALA A 342 6.35 -0.59 17.91
N GLU A 343 5.43 0.18 17.33
CA GLU A 343 5.69 1.52 16.79
C GLU A 343 5.48 2.65 17.82
N GLY A 344 5.23 2.31 19.09
CA GLY A 344 5.01 3.27 20.17
C GLY A 344 3.63 3.92 20.14
N ILE A 345 2.66 3.32 19.46
CA ILE A 345 1.27 3.78 19.42
C ILE A 345 0.43 2.85 20.30
N ASP A 346 -0.16 3.39 21.35
CA ASP A 346 -1.06 2.64 22.24
C ASP A 346 -2.42 2.38 21.57
N PRO A 347 -2.76 1.13 21.23
CA PRO A 347 -4.04 0.81 20.62
C PRO A 347 -5.23 1.13 21.55
N GLY A 348 -5.05 1.08 22.87
CA GLY A 348 -6.09 1.42 23.84
C GLY A 348 -6.54 2.87 23.70
N GLN A 349 -5.59 3.80 23.56
CA GLN A 349 -5.89 5.21 23.30
C GLN A 349 -6.56 5.44 21.94
N LEU A 350 -6.16 4.70 20.90
CA LEU A 350 -6.79 4.80 19.59
C LEU A 350 -8.28 4.41 19.63
N LEU A 351 -8.60 3.38 20.41
CA LEU A 351 -9.95 2.83 20.57
C LEU A 351 -10.78 3.54 21.64
N ALA A 352 -10.17 4.47 22.40
CA ALA A 352 -10.87 5.23 23.41
C ALA A 352 -12.00 6.08 22.80
N ALA A 353 -13.04 6.29 23.60
CA ALA A 353 -14.12 7.21 23.28
C ALA A 353 -13.55 8.57 22.83
N PRO A 354 -14.18 9.25 21.86
CA PRO A 354 -13.79 10.62 21.52
C PRO A 354 -13.97 11.54 22.74
N GLU A 355 -13.34 12.72 22.72
CA GLU A 355 -13.60 13.74 23.75
C GLU A 355 -15.08 14.15 23.69
N GLN A 356 -15.77 14.08 24.83
CA GLN A 356 -17.21 14.31 24.91
C GLN A 356 -17.56 15.78 24.64
N ASP A 357 -18.42 16.02 23.65
CA ASP A 357 -19.02 17.33 23.39
C ASP A 357 -19.98 17.69 24.53
N PRO A 358 -20.22 18.99 24.84
CA PRO A 358 -21.06 19.39 25.98
C PRO A 358 -22.47 18.79 26.00
N ASP A 359 -23.04 18.54 24.82
CA ASP A 359 -24.38 17.96 24.64
C ASP A 359 -24.33 16.46 24.30
N GLY A 360 -23.14 15.90 24.04
CA GLY A 360 -22.95 14.52 23.66
C GLY A 360 -23.26 13.59 24.85
N ARG A 361 -24.18 12.64 24.68
CA ARG A 361 -24.53 11.63 25.70
C ARG A 361 -24.04 10.24 25.33
N SER A 362 -23.92 9.96 24.04
CA SER A 362 -23.39 8.71 23.52
C SER A 362 -22.54 8.96 22.27
N TYR A 363 -21.82 7.94 21.83
CA TYR A 363 -21.04 7.99 20.59
C TYR A 363 -21.12 6.67 19.83
N CYS A 364 -20.99 6.74 18.50
CA CYS A 364 -20.82 5.56 17.67
C CYS A 364 -19.38 5.05 17.80
N PRO A 365 -19.14 3.80 18.23
CA PRO A 365 -17.80 3.26 18.37
C PRO A 365 -17.06 3.17 17.03
N ARG A 366 -17.77 2.99 15.91
CA ARG A 366 -17.15 2.86 14.59
C ARG A 366 -16.69 4.18 13.98
N CYS A 367 -17.59 5.17 13.84
CA CYS A 367 -17.29 6.44 13.19
C CYS A 367 -16.92 7.57 14.17
N SER A 368 -16.98 7.33 15.48
CA SER A 368 -16.77 8.32 16.55
C SER A 368 -17.73 9.53 16.51
N ARG A 369 -18.83 9.49 15.75
CA ARG A 369 -19.86 10.55 15.79
C ARG A 369 -20.61 10.51 17.12
N GLN A 370 -20.78 11.66 17.75
CA GLN A 370 -21.51 11.82 19.02
C GLN A 370 -23.00 12.05 18.78
N SER A 371 -23.83 11.64 19.74
CA SER A 371 -25.29 11.82 19.74
C SER A 371 -25.76 12.38 21.07
N VAL A 372 -26.81 13.20 21.02
CA VAL A 372 -27.53 13.72 22.20
C VAL A 372 -28.43 12.66 22.85
N GLU A 373 -28.76 11.60 22.12
CA GLU A 373 -29.54 10.47 22.64
C GLU A 373 -28.64 9.57 23.49
N PRO A 374 -29.09 9.09 24.67
CA PRO A 374 -28.26 8.25 25.54
C PRO A 374 -28.06 6.83 25.01
N ALA A 375 -28.92 6.37 24.11
CA ALA A 375 -28.87 5.05 23.48
C ALA A 375 -29.58 5.12 22.12
N GLY A 376 -29.30 4.17 21.23
CA GLY A 376 -29.88 4.12 19.89
C GLY A 376 -28.91 3.49 18.88
N HIS A 377 -29.15 3.75 17.60
CA HIS A 377 -28.26 3.32 16.52
C HIS A 377 -27.63 4.53 15.83
N CYS A 378 -26.42 4.37 15.32
CA CYS A 378 -25.76 5.43 14.56
C CYS A 378 -26.50 5.68 13.22
N PRO A 379 -26.82 6.94 12.86
CA PRO A 379 -27.48 7.24 11.59
C PRO A 379 -26.59 7.01 10.36
N ASP A 380 -25.26 7.03 10.49
CA ASP A 380 -24.33 6.74 9.37
C ASP A 380 -23.83 5.30 9.35
N CYS A 381 -23.90 4.60 10.49
CA CYS A 381 -23.40 3.24 10.65
C CYS A 381 -24.58 2.37 11.07
N VAL A 382 -25.40 2.02 10.09
CA VAL A 382 -26.59 1.19 10.26
C VAL A 382 -26.22 -0.06 11.08
N GLU A 383 -27.07 -0.42 12.04
CA GLU A 383 -26.89 -1.55 12.98
C GLU A 383 -25.77 -1.40 14.04
N ILE A 384 -25.04 -0.28 14.08
CA ILE A 384 -24.08 -0.03 15.16
C ILE A 384 -24.79 0.69 16.31
N GLU A 385 -24.88 0.01 17.45
CA GLU A 385 -25.41 0.59 18.70
C GLU A 385 -24.52 1.71 19.23
N LEU A 386 -25.14 2.77 19.73
CA LEU A 386 -24.45 3.89 20.38
C LEU A 386 -24.00 3.49 21.78
N LEU A 387 -22.75 3.78 22.12
CA LEU A 387 -22.20 3.57 23.46
C LEU A 387 -22.33 4.85 24.29
N PRO A 388 -22.84 4.78 25.54
CA PRO A 388 -22.86 5.94 26.42
C PRO A 388 -21.43 6.37 26.76
N PHE A 389 -21.21 7.67 26.95
CA PHE A 389 -19.95 8.13 27.52
C PHE A 389 -19.82 7.60 28.97
N PRO A 390 -18.60 7.23 29.40
CA PRO A 390 -18.36 6.99 30.82
C PRO A 390 -18.79 8.23 31.60
N PRO A 391 -19.43 8.07 32.77
CA PRO A 391 -19.84 9.23 33.58
C PRO A 391 -18.60 10.09 33.81
N ALA A 392 -18.71 11.39 33.48
CA ALA A 392 -17.63 12.34 33.72
C ALA A 392 -17.15 12.12 35.15
N ALA A 393 -15.87 11.79 35.31
CA ALA A 393 -15.29 11.58 36.62
C ALA A 393 -15.68 12.80 37.46
N ASP A 394 -16.46 12.58 38.52
CA ASP A 394 -17.01 13.66 39.33
C ASP A 394 -15.83 14.54 39.76
N PRO A 395 -15.75 15.81 39.32
CA PRO A 395 -14.58 16.64 39.62
C PRO A 395 -14.39 16.80 41.13
N SER A 396 -15.44 16.57 41.94
CA SER A 396 -15.34 16.57 43.40
C SER A 396 -14.61 15.35 43.99
N ALA A 397 -14.46 14.25 43.24
CA ALA A 397 -13.76 13.05 43.70
C ALA A 397 -12.23 13.10 43.51
N GLN A 398 -11.70 14.09 42.77
CA GLN A 398 -10.25 14.25 42.58
C GLN A 398 -9.54 15.04 43.69
N ASP A 399 -10.28 15.80 44.52
CA ASP A 399 -9.67 16.63 45.58
C ASP A 399 -9.26 15.83 46.84
N ASP A 400 -9.73 14.59 47.01
CA ASP A 400 -9.40 13.75 48.18
C ASP A 400 -8.32 12.69 47.90
N ALA A 401 -7.79 12.61 46.68
CA ALA A 401 -6.64 11.76 46.41
C ALA A 401 -5.42 12.38 47.12
N PRO A 402 -4.75 11.67 48.06
CA PRO A 402 -3.56 12.20 48.71
C PRO A 402 -2.57 12.60 47.63
N VAL A 403 -1.95 13.77 47.77
CA VAL A 403 -0.90 14.31 46.89
C VAL A 403 0.26 13.31 46.84
N GLY A 404 0.09 12.27 46.04
CA GLY A 404 1.04 11.24 45.73
C GLY A 404 1.80 11.73 44.51
N ILE A 405 3.13 11.74 44.65
CA ILE A 405 4.14 11.94 43.62
C ILE A 405 3.57 11.63 42.23
N THR A 406 3.40 12.66 41.42
CA THR A 406 2.67 12.54 40.15
C THR A 406 3.47 11.68 39.18
N ALA A 407 2.81 11.05 38.19
CA ALA A 407 3.49 10.30 37.13
C ALA A 407 4.54 11.17 36.38
N ASN A 408 4.36 12.50 36.37
CA ASN A 408 5.33 13.45 35.83
C ASN A 408 6.61 13.54 36.69
N ASP A 409 6.52 13.37 38.00
CA ASP A 409 7.68 13.33 38.89
C ASP A 409 8.49 12.03 38.66
N ALA A 410 7.80 10.90 38.40
CA ALA A 410 8.44 9.63 38.06
C ALA A 410 9.11 9.66 36.67
N GLU A 411 8.50 10.29 35.66
CA GLU A 411 9.14 10.51 34.35
C GLU A 411 10.33 11.48 34.42
N ALA A 412 10.25 12.51 35.26
CA ALA A 412 11.36 13.43 35.50
C ALA A 412 12.54 12.73 36.19
N GLU A 413 12.26 11.83 37.15
CA GLU A 413 13.27 11.04 37.85
C GLU A 413 13.91 9.99 36.94
N ALA A 414 13.13 9.30 36.10
CA ALA A 414 13.64 8.36 35.10
C ALA A 414 14.52 9.05 34.02
N ARG A 415 14.15 10.28 33.59
CA ARG A 415 15.01 11.09 32.70
C ARG A 415 16.30 11.56 33.39
N ALA A 416 16.24 11.89 34.68
CA ALA A 416 17.42 12.27 35.45
C ALA A 416 18.40 11.09 35.63
N GLU A 417 17.88 9.87 35.84
CA GLU A 417 18.70 8.65 35.92
C GLU A 417 19.31 8.25 34.57
N ALA A 418 18.54 8.33 33.48
CA ALA A 418 19.06 8.07 32.14
C ALA A 418 20.15 9.07 31.72
N GLY A 419 20.05 10.33 32.17
CA GLY A 419 21.10 11.34 31.98
C GLY A 419 22.41 11.00 32.70
N ARG A 420 22.33 10.57 33.97
CA ARG A 420 23.52 10.19 34.77
C ARG A 420 24.24 8.95 34.23
N ALA A 421 23.50 7.99 33.68
CA ALA A 421 24.10 6.81 33.06
C ALA A 421 24.94 7.14 31.81
N ASN A 422 24.62 8.23 31.11
CA ASN A 422 25.32 8.63 29.89
C ASN A 422 26.61 9.44 30.18
N GLU A 423 26.69 10.15 31.31
CA GLU A 423 27.92 10.84 31.77
C GLU A 423 29.00 9.86 32.25
N LEU A 424 28.63 8.67 32.74
CA LEU A 424 29.59 7.64 33.16
C LEU A 424 30.14 6.79 32.00
N ALA A 425 29.58 6.92 30.79
CA ALA A 425 29.93 6.11 29.64
C ALA A 425 30.81 6.83 28.60
N THR A 426 31.32 8.04 28.88
CA THR A 426 32.26 8.73 27.99
C THR A 426 33.69 8.26 28.27
N PRO A 427 34.31 7.44 27.41
CA PRO A 427 35.71 7.07 27.59
C PRO A 427 36.60 8.30 27.38
N THR A 428 37.39 8.64 28.39
CA THR A 428 38.46 9.61 28.32
C THR A 428 39.44 9.16 27.23
N VAL A 429 39.39 9.79 26.06
CA VAL A 429 40.35 9.56 24.97
C VAL A 429 41.68 10.18 25.40
N THR A 430 42.51 9.38 26.06
CA THR A 430 43.94 9.68 26.23
C THR A 430 44.62 9.50 24.88
N GLY A 431 45.12 10.60 24.33
CA GLY A 431 45.87 10.61 23.09
C GLY A 431 47.22 9.92 23.24
N GLU A 432 47.51 8.98 22.36
CA GLU A 432 48.87 8.60 21.99
C GLU A 432 49.08 8.94 20.53
N ALA A 433 49.89 9.98 20.31
CA ALA A 433 50.50 10.27 19.04
C ALA A 433 51.61 9.24 18.80
N SER A 434 51.42 8.34 17.83
CA SER A 434 52.53 7.56 17.27
C SER A 434 52.81 7.98 15.84
N VAL A 435 54.02 8.48 15.71
CA VAL A 435 54.77 8.90 14.53
C VAL A 435 55.25 7.66 13.74
N ALA A 436 55.55 7.91 12.46
CA ALA A 436 56.41 7.14 11.54
C ALA A 436 55.83 5.93 10.78
N GLY A 437 56.05 5.94 9.46
CA GLY A 437 55.92 4.76 8.62
C GLY A 437 55.83 5.03 7.12
N GLU A 438 56.84 5.69 6.54
CA GLU A 438 57.08 5.69 5.09
C GLU A 438 57.48 4.29 4.59
N GLY A 439 57.04 3.93 3.38
CA GLY A 439 57.50 2.79 2.59
C GLY A 439 56.53 2.56 1.42
N SER A 440 56.77 3.01 0.19
CA SER A 440 57.77 2.56 -0.80
C SER A 440 57.76 1.04 -1.02
N SER A 441 57.09 0.59 -2.09
CA SER A 441 57.72 -0.08 -3.25
C SER A 441 56.76 -1.03 -4.00
N ALA A 442 56.70 -0.82 -5.32
CA ALA A 442 56.62 -1.79 -6.43
C ALA A 442 55.84 -3.12 -6.30
N GLY A 443 55.00 -3.34 -7.32
CA GLY A 443 54.39 -4.61 -7.72
C GLY A 443 53.49 -4.39 -8.91
#